data_AF-A0A914Z609-F1
#
_entry.id   AF-A0A914Z609-F1
#
_cell.length_a   1.000
_cell.length_b   1.000
_cell.length_c   1.000
_cell.angle_alpha   90.00
_cell.angle_beta   90.00
_cell.angle_gamma   90.00
#
_symmetry.space_group_name_H-M   'P 1'
#
loop_
_entity.id
_entity.type
_entity.pdbx_description
1 polymer ?
#
loop_
_entity_poly.entity_id
_entity_poly.type
_entity_poly.pdbx_seq_one_letter_code
_entity_poly.pdbx_strand_id
1 'polypeptide(L)'
;MVLLEQNCETRTDICDSTKCQNGGYCINGEETCQCPKGFEGIFCEKDQNKCSKVVCQNGGSCENLDNDFVCKCPYVWPFGYAGRYCQEKVDIEKYKPKEEKEKEECERNECKKVAGNGKCDEQCNFPGCNYDGGDCSASNPDPFGNCSFASFCKYVFRDDHCDEICNNEGCLFDGFDCQEKTPTKCSPSEDYCIKEYGNGKCNPECNSAACGWDGGDCVEKKEELNDILVLTLITDPQNFIENIASKLLITLSQLLHASDLLFK
;
A
#
# COMPACT_ATOMS: atom_id res chain seq x y z
N MET A 1 -30.06 0.01 -69.94
CA MET A 1 -31.12 0.23 -68.94
C MET A 1 -30.72 -0.59 -67.72
N VAL A 2 -30.41 0.09 -66.60
CA VAL A 2 -30.48 -0.30 -65.16
C VAL A 2 -30.13 -1.76 -64.78
N LEU A 3 -29.26 -2.10 -63.83
CA LEU A 3 -29.01 -1.55 -62.48
C LEU A 3 -27.56 -1.84 -62.03
N LEU A 4 -26.95 -0.86 -61.35
CA LEU A 4 -25.83 -1.06 -60.43
C LEU A 4 -26.42 -1.58 -59.11
N GLU A 5 -26.13 -2.81 -58.72
CA GLU A 5 -26.24 -3.21 -57.31
C GLU A 5 -24.91 -2.88 -56.63
N GLN A 6 -24.84 -1.66 -56.09
CA GLN A 6 -23.88 -1.35 -55.04
C GLN A 6 -24.33 -2.10 -53.79
N ASN A 7 -23.59 -3.16 -53.43
CA ASN A 7 -23.61 -3.68 -52.07
C ASN A 7 -23.12 -2.58 -51.13
N CYS A 8 -24.07 -1.80 -50.61
CA CYS A 8 -23.83 -0.92 -49.49
C CYS A 8 -23.80 -1.81 -48.25
N GLU A 9 -22.66 -2.46 -48.00
CA GLU A 9 -22.34 -2.87 -46.63
C GLU A 9 -22.32 -1.58 -45.82
N THR A 10 -23.41 -1.30 -45.11
CA THR A 10 -23.41 -0.30 -44.04
C THR A 10 -22.37 -0.77 -43.05
N ARG A 11 -21.15 -0.26 -43.19
CA ARG A 11 -20.11 -0.40 -42.20
C ARG A 11 -20.59 0.43 -41.01
N THR A 12 -21.44 -0.17 -40.16
CA THR A 12 -21.84 0.40 -38.88
C THR A 12 -20.56 0.78 -38.19
N ASP A 13 -20.41 2.07 -37.93
CA ASP A 13 -19.28 2.55 -37.14
C ASP A 13 -19.44 1.88 -35.78
N ILE A 14 -18.40 1.17 -35.34
CA ILE A 14 -18.40 0.49 -34.06
C ILE A 14 -18.75 1.49 -32.94
N CYS A 15 -18.37 2.76 -33.11
CA CYS A 15 -18.73 3.85 -32.21
C CYS A 15 -20.24 4.11 -32.09
N ASP A 16 -21.07 3.75 -33.07
CA ASP A 16 -22.53 3.85 -32.96
C ASP A 16 -23.09 2.90 -31.89
N SER A 17 -22.37 1.80 -31.63
CA SER A 17 -22.71 0.82 -30.61
C SER A 17 -21.94 0.98 -29.30
N THR A 18 -20.77 1.61 -29.33
CA THR A 18 -19.92 1.88 -28.16
C THR A 18 -20.52 2.96 -27.26
N LYS A 19 -20.85 2.60 -26.02
CA LYS A 19 -21.37 3.55 -25.01
C LYS A 19 -20.30 3.96 -24.01
N CYS A 20 -19.56 5.02 -24.34
CA CYS A 20 -18.66 5.65 -23.38
C CYS A 20 -19.44 6.32 -22.24
N GLN A 21 -18.98 6.10 -21.00
CA GLN A 21 -19.55 6.67 -19.78
C GLN A 21 -18.77 7.93 -19.35
N ASN A 22 -19.30 8.65 -18.35
CA ASN A 22 -18.62 9.75 -17.67
C ASN A 22 -18.03 10.84 -18.57
N GLY A 23 -18.64 11.06 -19.75
CA GLY A 23 -18.20 12.07 -20.72
C GLY A 23 -17.05 11.63 -21.63
N GLY A 24 -16.69 10.35 -21.63
CA GLY A 24 -15.77 9.79 -22.63
C GLY A 24 -16.36 9.77 -24.03
N TYR A 25 -15.48 9.67 -25.03
CA TYR A 25 -15.88 9.61 -26.43
C TYR A 25 -15.14 8.51 -27.18
N CYS A 26 -15.85 7.86 -28.11
CA CYS A 26 -15.29 6.79 -28.93
C CYS A 26 -14.34 7.39 -29.97
N ILE A 27 -13.19 6.76 -30.20
CA ILE A 27 -12.22 7.20 -31.19
C ILE A 27 -12.20 6.21 -32.37
N ASN A 28 -12.30 6.73 -33.60
CA ASN A 28 -11.92 6.05 -34.85
C ASN A 28 -12.54 4.66 -35.11
N GLY A 29 -13.73 4.38 -34.59
CA GLY A 29 -14.42 3.11 -34.82
C GLY A 29 -13.80 1.92 -34.07
N GLU A 30 -13.21 2.16 -32.91
CA GLU A 30 -12.79 1.10 -31.98
C GLU A 30 -13.88 0.83 -30.91
N GLU A 31 -13.86 -0.36 -30.30
CA GLU A 31 -14.69 -0.67 -29.12
C GLU A 31 -14.10 -0.08 -27.82
N THR A 32 -13.34 1.03 -27.92
CA THR A 32 -12.63 1.66 -26.81
C THR A 32 -12.96 3.16 -26.75
N CYS A 33 -12.92 3.71 -25.53
CA CYS A 33 -13.25 5.10 -25.27
C CYS A 33 -12.02 5.91 -24.84
N GLN A 34 -11.94 7.16 -25.31
CA GLN A 34 -11.06 8.15 -24.71
C GLN A 34 -11.68 8.69 -23.44
N CYS A 35 -11.02 8.47 -22.31
CA CYS A 35 -11.54 8.89 -21.03
C CYS A 35 -11.14 10.32 -20.66
N PRO A 36 -12.07 11.12 -20.11
CA PRO A 36 -11.73 12.39 -19.48
C PRO A 36 -10.81 12.16 -18.29
N LYS A 37 -10.09 13.21 -17.90
CA LYS A 37 -9.23 13.15 -16.71
C LYS A 37 -10.04 12.71 -15.48
N GLY A 38 -9.55 11.70 -14.76
CA GLY A 38 -10.21 11.13 -13.58
C GLY A 38 -11.10 9.93 -13.88
N PHE A 39 -11.16 9.43 -15.11
CA PHE A 39 -11.88 8.20 -15.46
C PHE A 39 -10.99 7.25 -16.27
N GLU A 40 -11.25 5.96 -16.15
CA GLU A 40 -10.55 4.89 -16.86
C GLU A 40 -11.49 3.72 -17.17
N GLY A 41 -10.94 2.67 -17.79
CA GLY A 41 -11.71 1.53 -18.27
C GLY A 41 -12.03 1.66 -19.76
N ILE A 42 -12.42 0.54 -20.37
CA ILE A 42 -12.66 0.45 -21.82
C ILE A 42 -13.75 1.42 -22.24
N PHE A 43 -14.74 1.65 -21.37
CA PHE A 43 -15.85 2.55 -21.59
C PHE A 43 -15.85 3.74 -20.63
N CYS A 44 -14.71 4.07 -20.01
CA CYS A 44 -14.59 5.14 -19.00
C CYS A 44 -15.53 4.96 -17.80
N GLU A 45 -15.88 3.72 -17.49
CA GLU A 45 -16.82 3.35 -16.45
C GLU A 45 -16.22 3.42 -15.03
N LYS A 46 -14.89 3.44 -14.92
CA LYS A 46 -14.19 3.48 -13.64
C LYS A 46 -13.84 4.92 -13.29
N ASP A 47 -14.29 5.37 -12.13
CA ASP A 47 -13.87 6.64 -11.53
C ASP A 47 -12.51 6.43 -10.84
N GLN A 48 -11.53 7.25 -11.20
CA GLN A 48 -10.21 7.25 -10.54
C GLN A 48 -10.25 7.98 -9.21
N ASN A 49 -11.23 8.87 -8.99
CA ASN A 49 -11.46 9.48 -7.68
C ASN A 49 -12.20 8.49 -6.76
N LYS A 50 -11.41 7.78 -5.96
CA LYS A 50 -11.87 6.87 -4.92
C LYS A 50 -12.77 7.57 -3.90
N CYS A 51 -12.64 8.89 -3.72
CA CYS A 51 -13.52 9.66 -2.84
C CYS A 51 -14.94 9.88 -3.37
N SER A 52 -15.21 9.73 -4.67
CA SER A 52 -16.53 10.05 -5.25
C SER A 52 -17.70 9.28 -4.64
N LYS A 53 -17.43 8.09 -4.08
CA LYS A 53 -18.43 7.22 -3.42
C LYS A 53 -18.19 7.04 -1.93
N VAL A 54 -17.20 7.73 -1.37
CA VAL A 54 -16.81 7.60 0.03
C VAL A 54 -17.45 8.70 0.85
N VAL A 55 -18.05 8.31 1.97
CA VAL A 55 -18.58 9.24 2.96
C VAL A 55 -17.78 9.07 4.25
N CYS A 56 -16.92 10.04 4.53
CA CYS A 56 -16.27 10.14 5.82
C CYS A 56 -17.27 10.67 6.85
N GLN A 57 -17.53 9.89 7.89
CA GLN A 57 -18.49 10.20 8.94
C GLN A 57 -17.96 11.27 9.89
N ASN A 58 -18.84 11.78 10.76
CA ASN A 58 -18.50 12.69 11.85
C ASN A 58 -17.76 13.98 11.43
N GLY A 59 -17.91 14.40 10.18
CA GLY A 59 -17.27 15.60 9.64
C GLY A 59 -15.86 15.37 9.08
N GLY A 60 -15.47 14.12 8.84
CA GLY A 60 -14.22 13.81 8.16
C GLY A 60 -14.22 14.27 6.69
N SER A 61 -13.02 14.47 6.15
CA SER A 61 -12.81 14.84 4.74
C SER A 61 -12.08 13.72 4.01
N CYS A 62 -12.58 13.33 2.84
CA CYS A 62 -11.92 12.31 2.02
C CYS A 62 -10.78 12.93 1.19
N GLU A 63 -9.64 12.26 1.18
CA GLU A 63 -8.52 12.53 0.28
C GLU A 63 -8.32 11.34 -0.64
N ASN A 64 -8.23 11.63 -1.94
CA ASN A 64 -8.05 10.62 -2.98
C ASN A 64 -6.58 10.20 -3.06
N LEU A 65 -6.32 8.90 -3.05
CA LEU A 65 -5.00 8.32 -3.32
C LEU A 65 -5.04 7.59 -4.68
N ASP A 66 -3.88 7.18 -5.19
CA ASP A 66 -3.79 6.58 -6.54
C ASP A 66 -4.58 5.26 -6.63
N ASN A 67 -4.45 4.40 -5.61
CA ASN A 67 -5.13 3.10 -5.55
C ASN A 67 -6.18 2.99 -4.43
N ASP A 68 -6.24 3.95 -3.51
CA ASP A 68 -7.21 3.96 -2.40
C ASP A 68 -7.72 5.39 -2.06
N PHE A 69 -8.37 5.57 -0.91
CA PHE A 69 -8.73 6.84 -0.32
C PHE A 69 -8.36 6.84 1.16
N VAL A 70 -8.21 8.04 1.74
CA VAL A 70 -8.11 8.20 3.19
C VAL A 70 -9.14 9.21 3.70
N CYS A 71 -9.88 8.83 4.73
CA CYS A 71 -10.71 9.78 5.46
C CYS A 71 -9.88 10.48 6.53
N LYS A 72 -9.58 11.77 6.34
CA LYS A 72 -8.99 12.62 7.38
C LYS A 72 -10.04 12.89 8.44
N CYS A 73 -9.82 12.34 9.61
CA CYS A 73 -10.83 12.37 10.65
C CYS A 73 -10.67 13.55 11.60
N PRO A 74 -11.79 14.14 12.05
CA PRO A 74 -11.74 15.31 12.89
C PRO A 74 -11.34 14.96 14.32
N TYR A 75 -10.63 15.90 14.91
CA TYR A 75 -10.22 15.90 16.30
C TYR A 75 -11.12 16.86 17.08
N VAL A 76 -11.78 16.38 18.13
CA VAL A 76 -12.64 17.19 18.99
C VAL A 76 -12.29 16.88 20.44
N TRP A 77 -11.32 17.63 20.97
CA TRP A 77 -10.78 17.42 22.32
C TRP A 77 -11.88 17.23 23.39
N PRO A 78 -11.81 16.20 24.25
CA PRO A 78 -10.72 15.22 24.44
C PRO A 78 -10.86 13.93 23.60
N PHE A 79 -11.69 13.94 22.55
CA PHE A 79 -11.96 12.78 21.71
C PHE A 79 -11.50 12.99 20.26
N GLY A 80 -11.46 11.90 19.50
CA GLY A 80 -11.33 11.92 18.05
C GLY A 80 -12.26 10.89 17.42
N TYR A 81 -12.25 10.81 16.10
CA TYR A 81 -13.09 9.86 15.35
C TYR A 81 -12.29 8.94 14.44
N ALA A 82 -12.21 7.64 14.67
CA ALA A 82 -11.31 6.76 13.95
C ALA A 82 -11.98 5.70 13.06
N GLY A 83 -11.15 4.85 12.46
CA GLY A 83 -11.55 3.88 11.43
C GLY A 83 -11.54 4.46 10.01
N ARG A 84 -11.66 3.56 9.02
CA ARG A 84 -11.57 3.87 7.58
C ARG A 84 -12.51 5.00 7.12
N TYR A 85 -13.64 5.17 7.79
CA TYR A 85 -14.64 6.19 7.48
C TYR A 85 -14.87 7.16 8.65
N CYS A 86 -13.96 7.25 9.63
CA CYS A 86 -14.13 8.07 10.84
C CYS A 86 -15.40 7.73 11.65
N GLN A 87 -15.83 6.46 11.63
CA GLN A 87 -17.08 6.02 12.24
C GLN A 87 -16.96 5.78 13.76
N GLU A 88 -15.76 5.46 14.25
CA GLU A 88 -15.53 5.11 15.66
C GLU A 88 -15.21 6.35 16.49
N LYS A 89 -15.67 6.45 17.73
CA LYS A 89 -15.25 7.52 18.64
C LYS A 89 -14.13 7.01 19.55
N VAL A 90 -13.01 7.72 19.62
CA VAL A 90 -11.82 7.31 20.38
C VAL A 90 -11.43 8.31 21.45
N ASP A 91 -10.94 7.80 22.59
CA ASP A 91 -10.31 8.58 23.65
C ASP A 91 -8.80 8.68 23.39
N ILE A 92 -8.39 9.90 23.02
CA ILE A 92 -7.02 10.27 22.63
C ILE A 92 -6.23 10.85 23.81
N GLU A 93 -6.88 11.16 24.94
CA GLU A 93 -6.23 11.71 26.11
C GLU A 93 -5.23 10.72 26.72
N LYS A 94 -5.51 9.41 26.58
CA LYS A 94 -4.67 8.32 27.09
C LYS A 94 -3.20 8.40 26.65
N TYR A 95 -2.90 8.94 25.45
CA TYR A 95 -1.55 8.91 24.88
C TYR A 95 -0.86 10.28 24.80
N LYS A 96 -1.60 11.38 24.98
CA LYS A 96 -1.04 12.73 25.00
C LYS A 96 0.10 12.91 26.02
N PRO A 97 -0.01 12.41 27.27
CA PRO A 97 1.08 12.51 28.24
C PRO A 97 2.34 11.75 27.83
N LYS A 98 2.23 10.70 27.01
CA LYS A 98 3.38 9.93 26.50
C LYS A 98 4.13 10.73 25.43
N GLU A 99 3.39 11.30 24.48
CA GLU A 99 3.97 12.13 23.42
C GLU A 99 4.71 13.36 23.97
N GLU A 100 4.16 14.01 24.99
CA GLU A 100 4.80 15.16 25.64
C GLU A 100 6.11 14.75 26.34
N LYS A 101 6.12 13.61 27.05
CA LYS A 101 7.33 13.09 27.70
C LYS A 101 8.42 12.72 26.70
N GLU A 102 8.06 12.10 25.59
CA GLU A 102 9.00 11.75 24.53
C GLU A 102 9.61 13.02 23.91
N LYS A 103 8.84 14.09 23.70
CA LYS A 103 9.38 15.37 23.23
C LYS A 103 10.42 15.96 24.19
N GLU A 104 10.15 15.92 25.50
CA GLU A 104 11.13 16.36 26.52
C GLU A 104 12.39 15.49 26.54
N GLU A 105 12.22 14.17 26.39
CA GLU A 105 13.34 13.22 26.28
C GLU A 105 14.19 13.51 25.04
N CYS A 106 13.56 13.85 23.92
CA CYS A 106 14.22 14.27 22.69
C CYS A 106 15.16 15.47 22.90
N GLU A 107 14.68 16.47 23.65
CA GLU A 107 15.49 17.66 23.96
C GLU A 107 16.63 17.33 24.92
N ARG A 108 16.37 16.49 25.93
CA ARG A 108 17.38 16.05 26.91
C ARG A 108 18.51 15.25 26.26
N ASN A 109 18.18 14.41 25.29
CA ASN A 109 19.13 13.56 24.56
C ASN A 109 19.84 14.32 23.42
N GLU A 110 19.58 15.63 23.27
CA GLU A 110 20.11 16.49 22.21
C GLU A 110 19.86 15.93 20.79
N CYS A 111 18.74 15.21 20.60
CA CYS A 111 18.44 14.49 19.36
C CYS A 111 18.41 15.38 18.12
N LYS A 112 18.10 16.68 18.28
CA LYS A 112 18.17 17.68 17.19
C LYS A 112 19.55 17.77 16.52
N LYS A 113 20.64 17.39 17.20
CA LYS A 113 22.01 17.42 16.64
C LYS A 113 22.33 16.20 15.78
N VAL A 114 21.65 15.09 16.03
CA VAL A 114 21.93 13.79 15.40
C VAL A 114 20.84 13.35 14.43
N ALA A 115 19.63 13.91 14.52
CA ALA A 115 18.53 13.57 13.63
C ALA A 115 18.88 13.73 12.14
N GLY A 116 18.64 12.69 11.35
CA GLY A 116 18.87 12.67 9.90
C GLY A 116 20.35 12.70 9.50
N ASN A 117 21.24 12.21 10.36
CA ASN A 117 22.67 12.09 10.08
C ASN A 117 23.03 10.83 9.25
N GLY A 118 22.06 9.96 8.97
CA GLY A 118 22.23 8.72 8.22
C GLY A 118 22.60 7.50 9.09
N LYS A 119 22.55 7.62 10.41
CA LYS A 119 22.79 6.53 11.36
C LYS A 119 21.70 6.57 12.41
N CYS A 120 21.04 5.44 12.61
CA CYS A 120 20.05 5.32 13.69
C CYS A 120 20.72 5.46 15.07
N ASP A 121 20.45 6.55 15.76
CA ASP A 121 20.81 6.78 17.15
C ASP A 121 19.63 6.36 18.05
N GLU A 122 19.71 5.14 18.59
CA GLU A 122 18.61 4.46 19.30
C GLU A 122 17.99 5.28 20.46
N GLN A 123 18.76 6.14 21.11
CA GLN A 123 18.25 7.05 22.16
C GLN A 123 17.30 8.13 21.63
N CYS A 124 17.16 8.25 20.31
CA CYS A 124 16.26 9.14 19.57
C CYS A 124 15.24 8.36 18.73
N ASN A 125 15.23 7.03 18.83
CA ASN A 125 14.36 6.13 18.07
C ASN A 125 12.99 5.96 18.73
N PHE A 126 12.21 7.03 18.76
CA PHE A 126 10.82 6.99 19.20
C PHE A 126 9.99 8.07 18.51
N PRO A 127 8.64 7.96 18.53
CA PRO A 127 7.81 8.82 17.70
C PRO A 127 7.90 10.31 18.05
N GLY A 128 8.08 10.67 19.32
CA GLY A 128 8.31 12.07 19.72
C GLY A 128 9.61 12.71 19.18
N CYS A 129 10.57 11.92 18.69
CA CYS A 129 11.79 12.36 18.01
C CYS A 129 11.76 12.12 16.50
N ASN A 130 10.60 11.76 15.93
CA ASN A 130 10.47 11.40 14.52
C ASN A 130 11.46 10.28 14.12
N TYR A 131 11.67 9.31 15.02
CA TYR A 131 12.54 8.16 14.78
C TYR A 131 13.95 8.57 14.32
N ASP A 132 14.57 9.46 15.09
CA ASP A 132 15.85 10.08 14.80
C ASP A 132 15.89 10.82 13.45
N GLY A 133 14.83 11.57 13.16
CA GLY A 133 14.70 12.29 11.88
C GLY A 133 14.57 11.37 10.66
N GLY A 134 14.13 10.12 10.86
CA GLY A 134 14.00 9.13 9.81
C GLY A 134 15.12 8.09 9.77
N ASP A 135 16.24 8.32 10.47
CA ASP A 135 17.41 7.42 10.39
C ASP A 135 17.10 6.01 10.93
N CYS A 136 16.15 5.90 11.86
CA CYS A 136 15.70 4.62 12.42
C CYS A 136 14.45 4.04 11.74
N SER A 137 13.95 4.68 10.69
CA SER A 137 12.68 4.36 10.03
C SER A 137 12.80 4.40 8.51
N ALA A 138 13.90 3.84 7.99
CA ALA A 138 14.18 3.76 6.55
C ALA A 138 14.11 5.12 5.84
N SER A 139 14.65 6.17 6.48
CA SER A 139 14.65 7.55 6.01
C SER A 139 13.26 8.20 5.93
N ASN A 140 12.23 7.61 6.53
CA ASN A 140 10.90 8.20 6.65
C ASN A 140 10.66 8.75 8.07
N PRO A 141 10.79 10.07 8.31
CA PRO A 141 10.61 10.64 9.64
C PRO A 141 9.17 10.57 10.18
N ASP A 142 8.17 10.28 9.33
CA ASP A 142 6.77 10.13 9.74
C ASP A 142 6.07 8.95 9.02
N PRO A 143 6.33 7.70 9.44
CA PRO A 143 5.68 6.52 8.88
C PRO A 143 4.15 6.53 8.98
N PHE A 144 3.59 7.32 9.90
CA PHE A 144 2.16 7.41 10.15
C PHE A 144 1.55 8.72 9.60
N GLY A 145 2.24 9.44 8.71
CA GLY A 145 1.77 10.73 8.19
C GLY A 145 0.42 10.66 7.45
N ASN A 146 0.08 9.50 6.88
CA ASN A 146 -1.21 9.23 6.25
C ASN A 146 -2.25 8.62 7.21
N CYS A 147 -1.89 8.40 8.48
CA CYS A 147 -2.78 7.84 9.49
C CYS A 147 -3.57 8.95 10.17
N SER A 148 -4.90 8.91 10.06
CA SER A 148 -5.79 9.87 10.73
C SER A 148 -5.64 9.90 12.26
N PHE A 149 -5.03 8.86 12.86
CA PHE A 149 -4.78 8.73 14.30
C PHE A 149 -3.33 8.39 14.61
N ALA A 150 -2.38 8.98 13.88
CA ALA A 150 -0.95 8.75 14.08
C ALA A 150 -0.56 8.79 15.57
N SER A 151 -1.02 9.78 16.35
CA SER A 151 -0.72 9.90 17.79
C SER A 151 -1.14 8.70 18.67
N PHE A 152 -2.10 7.89 18.22
CA PHE A 152 -2.49 6.63 18.86
C PHE A 152 -1.80 5.44 18.20
N CYS A 153 -1.97 5.27 16.89
CA CYS A 153 -1.52 4.06 16.17
C CYS A 153 -0.01 3.86 16.22
N LYS A 154 0.79 4.94 16.30
CA LYS A 154 2.26 4.84 16.46
C LYS A 154 2.70 4.12 17.75
N TYR A 155 1.82 3.96 18.72
CA TYR A 155 2.11 3.35 20.03
C TYR A 155 1.51 1.98 20.26
N VAL A 156 0.65 1.51 19.35
CA VAL A 156 0.04 0.18 19.37
C VAL A 156 0.44 -0.66 18.14
N PHE A 157 1.08 -0.05 17.15
CA PHE A 157 1.60 -0.75 15.97
C PHE A 157 2.49 -1.93 16.36
N ARG A 158 2.09 -3.14 15.92
CA ARG A 158 2.84 -4.38 16.09
C ARG A 158 3.10 -4.72 17.57
N ASP A 159 2.11 -4.52 18.42
CA ASP A 159 2.15 -4.82 19.85
C ASP A 159 1.53 -6.20 20.21
N ASP A 160 1.24 -7.04 19.21
CA ASP A 160 0.57 -8.34 19.31
C ASP A 160 -0.92 -8.25 19.73
N HIS A 161 -1.51 -7.05 19.76
CA HIS A 161 -2.93 -6.81 19.98
C HIS A 161 -3.59 -6.25 18.72
N CYS A 162 -4.77 -6.77 18.38
CA CYS A 162 -5.52 -6.21 17.25
C CYS A 162 -6.27 -4.93 17.67
N ASP A 163 -5.75 -3.79 17.27
CA ASP A 163 -6.40 -2.49 17.31
C ASP A 163 -7.09 -2.21 15.98
N GLU A 164 -8.33 -2.69 15.82
CA GLU A 164 -9.14 -2.57 14.59
C GLU A 164 -9.22 -1.15 14.01
N ILE A 165 -9.10 -0.14 14.87
CA ILE A 165 -9.06 1.27 14.47
C ILE A 165 -7.80 1.61 13.65
N CYS A 166 -6.66 0.98 13.96
CA CYS A 166 -5.38 1.13 13.27
C CYS A 166 -5.20 0.11 12.13
N ASN A 167 -6.09 -0.87 12.02
CA ASN A 167 -6.10 -1.88 10.96
C ASN A 167 -6.63 -1.33 9.62
N ASN A 168 -5.90 -0.37 9.04
CA ASN A 168 -6.16 0.20 7.73
C ASN A 168 -4.85 0.63 7.08
N GLU A 169 -4.85 0.81 5.76
CA GLU A 169 -3.65 1.12 4.97
C GLU A 169 -2.89 2.36 5.49
N GLY A 170 -3.61 3.46 5.75
CA GLY A 170 -2.99 4.71 6.22
C GLY A 170 -2.30 4.59 7.58
N CYS A 171 -2.73 3.63 8.40
CA CYS A 171 -2.16 3.32 9.71
C CYS A 171 -1.34 2.02 9.72
N LEU A 172 -0.88 1.58 8.54
CA LEU A 172 0.04 0.44 8.36
C LEU A 172 -0.54 -0.90 8.85
N PHE A 173 -1.86 -1.08 8.73
CA PHE A 173 -2.60 -2.29 9.10
C PHE A 173 -2.30 -2.79 10.51
N ASP A 174 -2.03 -1.86 11.44
CA ASP A 174 -1.67 -2.18 12.82
C ASP A 174 -0.50 -3.18 12.93
N GLY A 175 0.45 -3.13 12.00
CA GLY A 175 1.57 -4.07 11.97
C GLY A 175 1.15 -5.52 11.71
N PHE A 176 -0.04 -5.72 11.13
CA PHE A 176 -0.69 -7.00 10.88
C PHE A 176 -1.13 -7.77 12.13
N ASP A 177 -1.28 -7.12 13.29
CA ASP A 177 -1.75 -7.78 14.52
C ASP A 177 -3.20 -8.29 14.44
N CYS A 178 -4.00 -7.74 13.53
CA CYS A 178 -5.38 -8.17 13.26
C CYS A 178 -5.50 -9.34 12.26
N GLN A 179 -4.39 -9.75 11.62
CA GLN A 179 -4.43 -10.87 10.69
C GLN A 179 -4.30 -12.21 11.42
N GLU A 180 -4.89 -13.26 10.84
CA GLU A 180 -4.68 -14.61 11.37
C GLU A 180 -3.20 -14.98 11.32
N LYS A 181 -2.68 -15.52 12.43
CA LYS A 181 -1.28 -15.93 12.51
C LYS A 181 -1.03 -17.07 11.52
N THR A 182 -0.35 -16.76 10.42
CA THR A 182 0.11 -17.75 9.46
C THR A 182 1.28 -18.56 10.05
N PRO A 183 1.53 -19.79 9.57
CA PRO A 183 2.75 -20.51 9.90
C PRO A 183 3.97 -19.62 9.64
N THR A 184 4.88 -19.52 10.61
CA THR A 184 6.08 -18.68 10.49
C THR A 184 7.24 -19.39 9.78
N LYS A 185 7.12 -20.71 9.58
CA LYS A 185 8.15 -21.52 8.94
C LYS A 185 7.70 -21.95 7.57
N CYS A 186 8.54 -21.68 6.58
CA CYS A 186 8.36 -22.22 5.24
C CYS A 186 8.51 -23.75 5.25
N SER A 187 7.65 -24.43 4.50
CA SER A 187 7.67 -25.87 4.25
C SER A 187 7.65 -26.10 2.74
N PRO A 188 8.39 -27.09 2.19
CA PRO A 188 9.18 -28.12 2.86
C PRO A 188 10.53 -27.62 3.41
N SER A 189 11.14 -26.61 2.79
CA SER A 189 12.30 -25.88 3.32
C SER A 189 12.46 -24.52 2.66
N GLU A 190 13.00 -23.54 3.38
CA GLU A 190 13.34 -22.22 2.82
C GLU A 190 14.34 -22.33 1.67
N ASP A 191 15.41 -23.11 1.83
CA ASP A 191 16.44 -23.30 0.80
C ASP A 191 15.89 -23.88 -0.52
N TYR A 192 14.83 -24.66 -0.44
CA TYR A 192 14.13 -25.18 -1.61
C TYR A 192 13.30 -24.06 -2.25
N CYS A 193 12.41 -23.42 -1.50
CA CYS A 193 11.53 -22.38 -2.04
C CYS A 193 12.28 -21.13 -2.53
N ILE A 194 13.46 -20.80 -1.97
CA ILE A 194 14.35 -19.75 -2.48
C ILE A 194 14.76 -19.99 -3.94
N LYS A 195 14.96 -21.26 -4.33
CA LYS A 195 15.39 -21.61 -5.69
C LYS A 195 14.24 -21.64 -6.69
N GLU A 196 13.03 -21.88 -6.21
CA GLU A 196 11.84 -21.98 -7.05
C GLU A 196 11.08 -20.64 -7.15
N TYR A 197 11.32 -19.70 -6.25
CA TYR A 197 10.62 -18.41 -6.17
C TYR A 197 10.61 -17.63 -7.49
N GLY A 198 9.40 -17.33 -8.00
CA GLY A 198 9.20 -16.43 -9.14
C GLY A 198 9.89 -16.90 -10.43
N ASN A 199 10.06 -18.21 -10.59
CA ASN A 199 10.71 -18.83 -11.75
C ASN A 199 9.75 -19.07 -12.92
N GLY A 200 8.47 -18.71 -12.77
CA GLY A 200 7.40 -18.89 -13.76
C GLY A 200 6.73 -20.26 -13.72
N LYS A 201 7.00 -21.11 -12.74
CA LYS A 201 6.37 -22.41 -12.55
C LYS A 201 5.71 -22.47 -11.19
N CYS A 202 4.43 -22.77 -11.16
CA CYS A 202 3.73 -22.96 -9.89
C CYS A 202 4.24 -24.22 -9.17
N ASN A 203 4.80 -24.01 -7.98
CA ASN A 203 5.20 -24.98 -6.97
C ASN A 203 4.23 -24.86 -5.77
N PRO A 204 3.14 -25.66 -5.73
CA PRO A 204 2.09 -25.54 -4.71
C PRO A 204 2.61 -25.67 -3.27
N GLU A 205 3.67 -26.43 -3.06
CA GLU A 205 4.34 -26.58 -1.77
C GLU A 205 5.00 -25.29 -1.27
N CYS A 206 5.46 -24.41 -2.16
CA CYS A 206 6.01 -23.08 -1.83
C CYS A 206 4.96 -21.97 -1.86
N ASN A 207 3.73 -22.29 -2.26
CA ASN A 207 2.63 -21.34 -2.38
C ASN A 207 1.94 -21.07 -1.04
N SER A 208 2.67 -20.50 -0.09
CA SER A 208 2.15 -20.07 1.22
C SER A 208 2.78 -18.75 1.66
N ALA A 209 2.09 -18.01 2.54
CA ALA A 209 2.63 -16.77 3.12
C ALA A 209 4.02 -16.97 3.74
N ALA A 210 4.23 -18.09 4.44
CA ALA A 210 5.49 -18.46 5.06
C ALA A 210 6.63 -18.65 4.07
N CYS A 211 6.33 -18.94 2.80
CA CYS A 211 7.30 -19.18 1.73
C CYS A 211 7.32 -18.07 0.67
N GLY A 212 6.59 -16.97 0.89
CA GLY A 212 6.50 -15.87 -0.07
C GLY A 212 5.64 -16.18 -1.30
N TRP A 213 4.67 -17.09 -1.18
CA TRP A 213 3.68 -17.42 -2.23
C TRP A 213 4.31 -17.82 -3.57
N ASP A 214 5.45 -18.51 -3.52
CA ASP A 214 6.17 -18.96 -4.70
C ASP A 214 6.51 -17.82 -5.70
N GLY A 215 6.63 -16.59 -5.20
CA GLY A 215 6.85 -15.40 -6.05
C GLY A 215 5.71 -15.13 -7.04
N GLY A 216 4.50 -15.60 -6.73
CA GLY A 216 3.30 -15.32 -7.51
C GLY A 216 3.13 -16.24 -8.72
N ASP A 217 3.97 -17.27 -8.86
CA ASP A 217 3.92 -18.21 -10.00
C ASP A 217 2.63 -19.04 -10.05
N CYS A 218 1.95 -19.20 -8.92
CA CYS A 218 0.66 -19.87 -8.82
C CYS A 218 -0.56 -18.95 -9.03
N VAL A 219 -0.34 -17.65 -9.29
CA VAL A 219 -1.42 -16.67 -9.49
C VAL A 219 -1.75 -16.57 -10.98
N GLU A 220 -2.96 -17.01 -11.37
CA GLU A 220 -3.40 -17.01 -12.78
C GLU A 220 -3.67 -15.60 -13.34
N LYS A 221 -4.03 -14.64 -12.47
CA LYS A 221 -4.28 -13.23 -12.82
C LYS A 221 -3.44 -12.31 -11.95
N LYS A 222 -2.34 -11.82 -12.50
CA LYS A 222 -1.53 -10.78 -11.87
C LYS A 222 -2.25 -9.44 -12.02
N GLU A 223 -2.62 -8.82 -10.91
CA GLU A 223 -2.99 -7.40 -10.92
C GLU A 223 -1.69 -6.60 -11.02
N GLU A 224 -1.49 -5.87 -12.12
CA GLU A 224 -0.33 -4.99 -12.29
C GLU A 224 -0.47 -3.78 -11.35
N LEU A 225 0.16 -3.86 -10.19
CA LEU A 225 0.51 -2.69 -9.40
C LEU A 225 1.71 -2.03 -10.08
N ASN A 226 1.55 -0.80 -10.57
CA ASN A 226 2.63 -0.03 -11.20
C ASN A 226 3.57 0.65 -10.17
N ASP A 227 3.47 0.26 -8.90
CA ASP A 227 4.25 0.84 -7.82
C ASP A 227 5.63 0.19 -7.75
N ILE A 228 6.68 1.02 -7.65
CA ILE A 228 8.07 0.57 -7.58
C ILE A 228 8.58 0.83 -6.16
N LEU A 229 8.86 -0.25 -5.42
CA LEU A 229 9.59 -0.16 -4.16
C LEU A 229 11.10 -0.05 -4.46
N VAL A 230 11.72 1.05 -4.04
CA VAL A 230 13.18 1.27 -4.19
C VAL A 230 13.87 1.01 -2.86
N LEU A 231 14.79 0.04 -2.85
CA LEU A 231 15.61 -0.29 -1.68
C LEU A 231 17.09 -0.02 -1.97
N THR A 232 17.78 0.62 -1.02
CA THR A 232 19.23 0.83 -1.10
C THR A 232 19.93 -0.18 -0.21
N LEU A 233 20.75 -1.07 -0.79
CA LEU A 233 21.47 -2.12 -0.07
C LEU A 233 22.97 -1.88 -0.17
N ILE A 234 23.67 -1.95 0.97
CA ILE A 234 25.13 -1.85 1.04
C ILE A 234 25.73 -3.25 0.84
N THR A 235 25.92 -3.64 -0.40
CA THR A 235 26.55 -4.92 -0.79
C THR A 235 27.18 -4.78 -2.18
N ASP A 236 28.07 -5.69 -2.58
CA ASP A 236 28.55 -5.72 -3.94
C ASP A 236 27.52 -6.38 -4.89
N PRO A 237 27.44 -5.96 -6.17
CA PRO A 237 26.43 -6.46 -7.10
C PRO A 237 26.48 -7.97 -7.33
N GLN A 238 27.66 -8.58 -7.26
CA GLN A 238 27.82 -9.99 -7.57
C GLN A 238 27.29 -10.86 -6.42
N ASN A 239 27.69 -10.54 -5.19
CA ASN A 239 27.13 -11.18 -4.00
C ASN A 239 25.61 -10.96 -3.88
N PHE A 240 25.11 -9.80 -4.32
CA PHE A 240 23.66 -9.56 -4.37
C PHE A 240 22.95 -10.58 -5.25
N ILE A 241 23.39 -10.72 -6.50
CA ILE A 241 22.76 -11.61 -7.49
C ILE A 241 22.89 -13.07 -7.05
N GLU A 242 24.07 -13.48 -6.58
CA GLU A 242 24.36 -14.90 -6.29
C GLU A 242 23.75 -15.39 -4.98
N ASN A 243 23.67 -14.52 -3.95
CA ASN A 243 23.39 -14.97 -2.58
C ASN A 243 22.26 -14.23 -1.85
N ILE A 244 21.85 -13.04 -2.32
CA ILE A 244 20.92 -12.18 -1.57
C ILE A 244 19.57 -12.06 -2.27
N ALA A 245 19.54 -11.90 -3.59
CA ALA A 245 18.35 -11.51 -4.36
C ALA A 245 17.09 -12.33 -4.01
N SER A 246 17.10 -13.64 -4.22
CA SER A 246 15.92 -14.49 -3.96
C SER A 246 15.54 -14.57 -2.48
N LYS A 247 16.53 -14.57 -1.58
CA LYS A 247 16.29 -14.57 -0.13
C LYS A 247 15.65 -13.26 0.33
N LEU A 248 16.09 -12.14 -0.24
CA LEU A 248 15.51 -10.82 0.01
C LEU A 248 14.06 -10.78 -0.46
N LEU A 249 13.75 -11.27 -1.67
CA LEU A 249 12.38 -11.29 -2.17
C LEU A 249 11.45 -12.09 -1.27
N ILE A 250 11.83 -13.31 -0.87
CA ILE A 250 11.02 -14.10 0.08
C ILE A 250 10.84 -13.38 1.41
N THR A 251 11.92 -12.80 1.95
CA THR A 251 11.88 -12.09 3.23
C THR A 251 10.94 -10.88 3.14
N LEU A 252 10.99 -10.13 2.04
CA LEU A 252 10.08 -9.01 1.80
C LEU A 252 8.64 -9.49 1.61
N SER A 253 8.41 -10.58 0.88
CA SER A 253 7.08 -11.16 0.67
C SER A 253 6.46 -11.60 2.00
N GLN A 254 7.26 -12.19 2.90
CA GLN A 254 6.83 -12.53 4.26
C GLN A 254 6.53 -11.29 5.10
N LEU A 255 7.38 -10.25 5.06
CA LEU A 255 7.21 -9.03 5.88
C LEU A 255 6.06 -8.15 5.40
N LEU A 256 5.85 -8.07 4.09
CA LEU A 256 4.83 -7.23 3.46
C LEU A 256 3.52 -7.99 3.22
N HIS A 257 3.48 -9.30 3.51
CA HIS A 257 2.34 -10.18 3.25
C HIS A 257 1.90 -10.10 1.76
N ALA A 258 2.88 -10.07 0.85
CA ALA A 258 2.69 -9.90 -0.59
C ALA A 258 3.21 -11.13 -1.37
N SER A 259 2.65 -11.40 -2.56
CA SER A 259 2.93 -12.62 -3.32
C SER A 259 3.78 -12.44 -4.58
N ASP A 260 3.81 -11.26 -5.21
CA ASP A 260 4.44 -11.05 -6.54
C ASP A 260 5.52 -9.95 -6.51
N LEU A 261 6.42 -10.03 -5.53
CA LEU A 261 7.59 -9.14 -5.47
C LEU A 261 8.69 -9.65 -6.40
N LEU A 262 9.02 -8.86 -7.42
CA LEU A 262 10.03 -9.16 -8.43
C LEU A 262 10.96 -7.96 -8.66
N PHE A 263 12.21 -8.22 -9.02
CA PHE A 263 13.13 -7.16 -9.48
C PHE A 263 12.78 -6.71 -10.90
N LYS A 264 12.88 -5.41 -11.15
CA LYS A 264 12.68 -4.79 -12.46
C LYS A 264 14.00 -4.47 -13.15
#